data_AF-A0A6F8TYQ6-F1
#
_entry.id   AF-A0A6F8TYQ6-F1
#
_cell.length_a   1.000
_cell.length_b   1.000
_cell.length_c   1.000
_cell.angle_alpha   90.00
_cell.angle_beta   90.00
_cell.angle_gamma   90.00
#
_symmetry.space_group_name_H-M   'P 1'
#
loop_
_entity.id
_entity.type
_entity.pdbx_description
1 polymer ?
#
loop_
_entity_poly.entity_id
_entity_poly.type
_entity_poly.pdbx_seq_one_letter_code
_entity_poly.pdbx_strand_id
1 'polypeptide(L)'
;MTESNWWASTPGWATRLPTRLSDTWRWFEAVWSYDYGDPRQLTELVRSEPIPPEYTNAVATIIAGERLPNRKAVAKAKIPAKERAETAVLVSVCLGIRDEVKYRAFDPDLDPDREHGVGAAAVASSIEPIELMRNADELGRECIQIAADAWGVSTETIENLIREAKTRLAAWPTV
;
A
#
# COMPACT_ATOMS: atom_id res chain seq x y z
N MET A 1 15.75 -17.29 -8.35
CA MET A 1 14.29 -17.38 -8.23
C MET A 1 13.89 -16.48 -7.09
N THR A 2 13.45 -15.27 -7.38
CA THR A 2 12.85 -14.39 -6.37
C THR A 2 11.49 -15.00 -6.02
N GLU A 3 11.30 -15.38 -4.76
CA GLU A 3 9.98 -15.72 -4.26
C GLU A 3 9.06 -14.53 -4.57
N SER A 4 8.01 -14.78 -5.36
CA SER A 4 6.99 -13.78 -5.60
C SER A 4 6.38 -13.42 -4.25
N ASN A 5 6.39 -12.14 -3.87
CA ASN A 5 5.79 -11.64 -2.64
C ASN A 5 4.27 -11.77 -2.73
N TRP A 6 3.76 -12.98 -2.55
CA TRP A 6 2.35 -13.33 -2.67
C TRP A 6 1.46 -12.52 -1.73
N TRP A 7 2.01 -12.03 -0.61
CA TRP A 7 1.30 -11.16 0.32
C TRP A 7 0.93 -9.81 -0.31
N ALA A 8 1.72 -9.30 -1.27
CA ALA A 8 1.48 -8.01 -1.94
C ALA A 8 0.27 -8.03 -2.89
N SER A 9 -0.17 -9.22 -3.33
CA SER A 9 -1.38 -9.37 -4.16
C SER A 9 -2.65 -9.54 -3.33
N THR A 10 -2.54 -9.71 -2.00
CA THR A 10 -3.71 -9.84 -1.13
C THR A 10 -4.39 -8.49 -0.85
N PRO A 11 -5.71 -8.46 -0.63
CA PRO A 11 -6.36 -7.28 -0.10
C PRO A 11 -5.85 -6.98 1.32
N GLY A 12 -5.66 -5.70 1.64
CA GLY A 12 -5.04 -5.30 2.92
C GLY A 12 -3.56 -5.62 3.07
N TRP A 13 -2.81 -5.83 1.97
CA TRP A 13 -1.37 -6.10 2.01
C TRP A 13 -0.57 -5.17 2.94
N ALA A 14 -1.02 -3.93 3.13
CA ALA A 14 -0.37 -2.95 3.99
C ALA A 14 -0.36 -3.35 5.48
N THR A 15 -1.27 -4.23 5.92
CA THR A 15 -1.27 -4.78 7.29
C THR A 15 -0.40 -6.02 7.44
N ARG A 16 0.18 -6.52 6.34
CA ARG A 16 0.97 -7.76 6.29
C ARG A 16 2.35 -7.54 5.68
N LEU A 17 2.85 -6.31 5.77
CA LEU A 17 4.21 -6.00 5.33
C LEU A 17 5.22 -6.84 6.12
N PRO A 18 6.20 -7.47 5.47
CA PRO A 18 7.31 -8.11 6.17
C PRO A 18 7.95 -7.10 7.11
N THR A 19 8.30 -7.50 8.34
CA THR A 19 8.92 -6.61 9.34
C THR A 19 10.09 -5.83 8.74
N ARG A 20 10.93 -6.52 7.95
CA ARG A 20 12.08 -5.90 7.30
C ARG A 20 11.71 -4.76 6.34
N LEU A 21 10.61 -4.88 5.62
CA LEU A 21 10.10 -3.81 4.75
C LEU A 21 9.52 -2.66 5.57
N SER A 22 8.83 -2.93 6.70
CA SER A 22 8.44 -1.86 7.63
C SER A 22 9.65 -1.11 8.18
N ASP A 23 10.71 -1.81 8.58
CA ASP A 23 11.95 -1.20 9.11
C ASP A 23 12.68 -0.35 8.05
N THR A 24 12.47 -0.66 6.77
CA THR A 24 13.12 0.01 5.63
C THR A 24 12.14 0.78 4.77
N TRP A 25 10.95 1.09 5.29
CA TRP A 25 9.86 1.69 4.53
C TRP A 25 10.27 3.02 3.86
N ARG A 26 11.01 3.86 4.59
CA ARG A 26 11.52 5.14 4.08
C ARG A 26 12.39 4.98 2.82
N TRP A 27 13.15 3.88 2.72
CA TRP A 27 13.93 3.56 1.52
C TRP A 27 13.05 3.16 0.33
N PHE A 28 11.98 2.40 0.59
CA PHE A 28 10.97 2.09 -0.44
C PHE A 28 10.31 3.36 -0.99
N GLU A 29 9.88 4.26 -0.11
CA GLU A 29 9.27 5.55 -0.49
C GLU A 29 10.24 6.42 -1.27
N ALA A 30 11.50 6.49 -0.84
CA ALA A 30 12.52 7.30 -1.48
C ALA A 30 12.84 6.81 -2.91
N VAL A 31 12.94 5.49 -3.12
CA VAL A 31 13.16 4.91 -4.46
C VAL A 31 11.93 5.14 -5.34
N TRP A 32 10.72 4.96 -4.81
CA TRP A 32 9.50 5.24 -5.58
C TRP A 32 9.40 6.73 -5.95
N SER A 33 9.71 7.63 -5.02
CA SER A 33 9.73 9.07 -5.28
C SER A 33 10.74 9.44 -6.37
N TYR A 34 11.92 8.82 -6.35
CA TYR A 34 12.93 8.99 -7.39
C TYR A 34 12.40 8.59 -8.78
N ASP A 35 11.71 7.46 -8.89
CA ASP A 35 11.10 7.03 -10.16
C ASP A 35 10.08 8.05 -10.70
N TYR A 36 9.50 8.84 -9.81
CA TYR A 36 8.59 9.96 -10.13
C TYR A 36 9.27 11.33 -10.13
N GLY A 37 10.60 11.36 -10.24
CA GLY A 37 11.37 12.57 -10.48
C GLY A 37 11.66 13.41 -9.24
N ASP A 38 11.43 12.89 -8.03
CA ASP A 38 11.82 13.56 -6.79
C ASP A 38 12.96 12.80 -6.09
N PRO A 39 14.23 13.23 -6.27
CA PRO A 39 15.38 12.56 -5.68
C PRO A 39 15.68 12.99 -4.23
N ARG A 40 14.92 13.94 -3.66
CA ARG A 40 15.31 14.61 -2.41
C ARG A 40 15.36 13.67 -1.21
N GLN A 41 14.32 12.86 -1.02
CA GLN A 41 14.27 11.87 0.08
C GLN A 41 15.42 10.86 -0.04
N LEU A 42 15.67 10.33 -1.24
CA LEU A 42 16.75 9.37 -1.45
C LEU A 42 18.12 9.98 -1.17
N THR A 43 18.33 11.23 -1.58
CA THR A 43 19.58 11.96 -1.33
C THR A 43 19.80 12.17 0.17
N GLU A 44 18.74 12.47 0.92
CA GLU A 44 18.81 12.63 2.38
C GLU A 44 19.17 11.31 3.06
N LEU A 45 18.47 10.21 2.72
CA LEU A 45 18.73 8.89 3.33
C LEU A 45 20.15 8.41 3.07
N VAL A 46 20.65 8.51 1.84
CA VAL A 46 22.02 8.12 1.48
C VAL A 46 23.08 8.93 2.26
N ARG A 47 22.76 10.16 2.67
CA ARG A 47 23.65 10.99 3.50
C ARG A 47 23.56 10.67 4.99
N SER A 48 22.40 10.26 5.48
CA SER A 48 22.13 10.14 6.91
C SER A 48 22.41 8.74 7.47
N GLU A 49 22.24 7.68 6.67
CA GLU A 49 22.31 6.30 7.17
C GLU A 49 22.87 5.32 6.13
N PRO A 50 23.41 4.17 6.55
CA PRO A 50 23.87 3.14 5.63
C PRO A 50 22.73 2.60 4.76
N ILE A 51 23.00 2.40 3.46
CA ILE A 51 22.04 1.81 2.53
C ILE A 51 21.75 0.37 2.98
N PRO A 52 20.48 -0.01 3.23
CA PRO A 52 20.15 -1.39 3.57
C PRO A 52 20.49 -2.35 2.42
N PRO A 53 20.93 -3.59 2.70
CA PRO A 53 21.36 -4.54 1.66
C PRO A 53 20.36 -4.70 0.52
N GLU A 54 19.07 -4.69 0.85
CA GLU A 54 17.94 -4.84 -0.07
C GLU A 54 17.88 -3.74 -1.14
N TYR A 55 18.32 -2.52 -0.82
CA TYR A 55 18.24 -1.35 -1.70
C TYR A 55 19.57 -1.05 -2.40
N THR A 56 20.66 -1.72 -2.04
CA THR A 56 22.00 -1.48 -2.60
C THR A 56 21.99 -1.49 -4.12
N ASN A 57 21.34 -2.48 -4.73
CA ASN A 57 21.28 -2.60 -6.20
C ASN A 57 20.45 -1.47 -6.82
N ALA A 58 19.29 -1.16 -6.25
CA ALA A 58 18.44 -0.07 -6.72
C ALA A 58 19.17 1.27 -6.65
N VAL A 59 19.86 1.55 -5.54
CA VAL A 59 20.65 2.79 -5.37
C VAL A 59 21.86 2.82 -6.31
N ALA A 60 22.57 1.70 -6.48
CA ALA A 60 23.71 1.62 -7.39
C ALA A 60 23.33 1.92 -8.85
N THR A 61 22.23 1.34 -9.34
CA THR A 61 21.72 1.59 -10.70
C THR A 61 21.24 3.04 -10.89
N ILE A 62 20.71 3.68 -9.84
CA ILE A 62 20.38 5.10 -9.83
C ILE A 62 21.64 5.96 -9.96
N ILE A 63 22.66 5.69 -9.14
CA ILE A 63 23.93 6.44 -9.14
C ILE A 63 24.66 6.27 -10.49
N ALA A 64 24.64 5.07 -11.06
CA ALA A 64 25.21 4.79 -12.37
C ALA A 64 24.44 5.45 -13.53
N GLY A 65 23.25 6.00 -13.28
CA GLY A 65 22.38 6.59 -14.30
C GLY A 65 21.65 5.56 -15.18
N GLU A 66 21.72 4.28 -14.82
CA GLU A 66 21.04 3.18 -15.52
C GLU A 66 19.54 3.19 -15.23
N ARG A 67 19.15 3.54 -14.01
CA ARG A 67 17.76 3.74 -13.60
C ARG A 67 17.39 5.21 -13.68
N LEU A 68 16.59 5.56 -14.69
CA LEU A 68 16.11 6.93 -14.92
C LEU A 68 14.67 7.11 -14.44
N PRO A 69 14.32 8.30 -13.91
CA PRO A 69 12.93 8.63 -13.60
C PRO A 69 12.03 8.48 -14.82
N ASN A 70 10.81 7.98 -14.60
CA ASN A 70 9.85 7.78 -15.68
C ASN A 70 9.22 9.12 -16.08
N ARG A 71 9.90 9.89 -16.93
CA ARG A 71 9.49 11.24 -17.36
C ARG A 71 8.03 11.32 -17.84
N LYS A 72 7.52 10.28 -18.50
CA LYS A 72 6.13 10.21 -18.96
C LYS A 72 5.15 10.10 -17.79
N ALA A 73 5.48 9.30 -16.78
CA ALA A 73 4.68 9.17 -15.57
C ALA A 73 4.75 10.46 -14.73
N VAL A 74 5.94 11.08 -14.60
CA VAL A 74 6.13 12.36 -13.91
C VAL A 74 5.22 13.45 -14.48
N ALA A 75 5.22 13.63 -15.80
CA ALA A 75 4.43 14.68 -16.44
C ALA A 75 2.91 14.51 -16.28
N LYS A 76 2.44 13.28 -16.01
CA LYS A 76 1.02 12.96 -15.84
C LYS A 76 0.61 12.82 -14.38
N ALA A 77 1.56 12.74 -13.46
CA ALA A 77 1.29 12.51 -12.05
C ALA A 77 0.71 13.78 -11.43
N LYS A 78 -0.53 13.69 -10.94
CA LYS A 78 -1.20 14.75 -10.18
C LYS A 78 -0.89 14.69 -8.67
N ILE A 79 -0.59 13.49 -8.17
CA ILE A 79 -0.19 13.26 -6.77
C ILE A 79 1.33 13.45 -6.69
N PRO A 80 1.83 14.31 -5.77
CA PRO A 80 3.26 14.55 -5.59
C PRO A 80 4.02 13.26 -5.34
N ALA A 81 5.20 13.11 -5.97
CA ALA A 81 6.02 11.89 -5.92
C ALA A 81 6.20 11.33 -4.50
N LYS A 82 6.57 12.20 -3.54
CA LYS A 82 6.80 11.85 -2.13
C LYS A 82 5.56 11.29 -1.43
N GLU A 83 4.36 11.67 -1.87
CA GLU A 83 3.09 11.36 -1.20
C GLU A 83 2.44 10.09 -1.78
N ARG A 84 2.95 9.60 -2.92
CA ARG A 84 2.36 8.47 -3.65
C ARG A 84 2.35 7.19 -2.83
N ALA A 85 3.47 6.89 -2.18
CA ALA A 85 3.62 5.67 -1.39
C ALA A 85 2.73 5.71 -0.14
N GLU A 86 2.79 6.81 0.63
CA GLU A 86 1.96 7.02 1.82
C GLU A 86 0.47 6.97 1.49
N THR A 87 0.04 7.67 0.43
CA THR A 87 -1.38 7.66 -0.02
C THR A 87 -1.83 6.24 -0.37
N ALA A 88 -1.01 5.50 -1.12
CA ALA A 88 -1.36 4.14 -1.53
C ALA A 88 -1.47 3.18 -0.34
N VAL A 89 -0.57 3.31 0.64
CA VAL A 89 -0.59 2.53 1.88
C VAL A 89 -1.83 2.86 2.70
N LEU A 90 -2.09 4.14 2.96
CA LEU A 90 -3.21 4.59 3.79
C LEU A 90 -4.53 4.01 3.26
N VAL A 91 -4.79 4.19 1.96
CA VAL A 91 -6.02 3.67 1.34
C VAL A 91 -6.01 2.13 1.36
N SER A 92 -4.87 1.48 1.16
CA SER A 92 -4.77 0.02 1.24
C SER A 92 -5.03 -0.54 2.63
N VAL A 93 -4.66 0.17 3.71
CA VAL A 93 -5.00 -0.21 5.09
C VAL A 93 -6.51 -0.16 5.29
N CYS A 94 -7.17 0.92 4.87
CA CYS A 94 -8.63 1.04 4.96
C CYS A 94 -9.35 -0.07 4.20
N LEU A 95 -8.91 -0.38 2.97
CA LEU A 95 -9.44 -1.48 2.18
C LEU A 95 -9.16 -2.85 2.83
N GLY A 96 -8.00 -3.00 3.48
CA GLY A 96 -7.67 -4.18 4.25
C GLY A 96 -8.61 -4.41 5.43
N ILE A 97 -8.88 -3.38 6.22
CA ILE A 97 -9.83 -3.45 7.34
C ILE A 97 -11.23 -3.82 6.82
N ARG A 98 -11.68 -3.18 5.74
CA ARG A 98 -12.93 -3.56 5.06
C ARG A 98 -12.95 -5.04 4.71
N ASP A 99 -11.90 -5.55 4.10
CA ASP A 99 -11.85 -6.92 3.59
C ASP A 99 -11.72 -7.96 4.71
N GLU A 100 -11.03 -7.64 5.81
CA GLU A 100 -11.03 -8.45 7.03
C GLU A 100 -12.45 -8.58 7.60
N VAL A 101 -13.17 -7.46 7.72
CA VAL A 101 -14.58 -7.45 8.12
C VAL A 101 -15.42 -8.23 7.11
N LYS A 102 -15.20 -8.10 5.81
CA LYS A 102 -16.10 -8.72 4.83
C LYS A 102 -15.87 -10.22 4.62
N TYR A 103 -14.62 -10.66 4.65
CA TYR A 103 -14.23 -11.99 4.14
C TYR A 103 -13.63 -12.92 5.20
N ARG A 104 -13.07 -12.40 6.30
CA ARG A 104 -12.44 -13.23 7.35
C ARG A 104 -13.28 -13.38 8.61
N ALA A 105 -14.24 -12.49 8.73
CA ALA A 105 -15.34 -12.54 9.65
C ALA A 105 -16.23 -13.80 9.65
N PHE A 106 -16.08 -14.70 8.68
CA PHE A 106 -16.80 -15.99 8.63
C PHE A 106 -15.84 -17.06 8.10
N ASP A 107 -14.65 -17.16 8.68
CA ASP A 107 -13.75 -18.27 8.42
C ASP A 107 -13.97 -19.36 9.49
N PRO A 108 -14.67 -20.47 9.17
CA PRO A 108 -14.95 -21.53 10.13
C PRO A 108 -13.70 -22.27 10.62
N ASP A 109 -12.57 -22.14 9.92
CA ASP A 109 -11.29 -22.71 10.34
C ASP A 109 -10.52 -21.79 11.32
N LEU A 110 -10.77 -20.46 11.26
CA LEU A 110 -10.16 -19.46 12.15
C LEU A 110 -11.05 -19.08 13.34
N ASP A 111 -12.37 -19.25 13.23
CA ASP A 111 -13.36 -18.92 14.25
C ASP A 111 -14.44 -20.03 14.35
N PRO A 112 -14.06 -21.23 14.82
CA PRO A 112 -14.95 -22.39 14.88
C PRO A 112 -16.15 -22.17 15.81
N ASP A 113 -16.00 -21.30 16.81
CA ASP A 113 -17.01 -20.97 17.81
C ASP A 113 -17.87 -19.76 17.43
N ARG A 114 -17.55 -19.08 16.32
CA ARG A 114 -18.23 -17.87 15.80
C ARG A 114 -18.19 -16.67 16.74
N GLU A 115 -17.15 -16.57 17.57
CA GLU A 115 -17.00 -15.53 18.59
C GLU A 115 -16.24 -14.29 18.09
N HIS A 116 -15.54 -14.36 16.96
CA HIS A 116 -14.61 -13.32 16.49
C HIS A 116 -14.87 -12.85 15.04
N GLY A 117 -16.03 -13.21 14.50
CA GLY A 117 -16.48 -12.87 13.15
C GLY A 117 -17.37 -11.62 12.99
N VAL A 118 -17.86 -11.36 11.78
CA VAL A 118 -18.88 -10.30 11.49
C VAL A 118 -20.13 -10.58 12.28
N GLY A 119 -20.50 -11.85 12.48
CA GLY A 119 -21.62 -12.22 13.34
C GLY A 119 -21.43 -11.69 14.76
N ALA A 120 -20.29 -11.96 15.39
CA ALA A 120 -19.99 -11.48 16.74
C ALA A 120 -19.82 -9.95 16.81
N ALA A 121 -19.16 -9.34 15.83
CA ALA A 121 -18.99 -7.89 15.75
C ALA A 121 -20.33 -7.16 15.52
N ALA A 122 -21.22 -7.73 14.71
CA ALA A 122 -22.55 -7.21 14.45
C ALA A 122 -23.44 -7.33 15.69
N VAL A 123 -23.39 -8.47 16.40
CA VAL A 123 -24.07 -8.66 17.70
C VAL A 123 -23.55 -7.66 18.74
N ALA A 124 -22.23 -7.51 18.87
CA ALA A 124 -21.62 -6.54 19.79
C ALA A 124 -22.01 -5.09 19.45
N SER A 125 -22.24 -4.80 18.16
CA SER A 125 -22.64 -3.48 17.67
C SER A 125 -24.17 -3.31 17.55
N SER A 126 -24.96 -4.32 17.91
CA SER A 126 -26.43 -4.34 17.77
C SER A 126 -26.94 -3.99 16.36
N ILE A 127 -26.22 -4.46 15.33
CA ILE A 127 -26.59 -4.31 13.91
C ILE A 127 -26.68 -5.67 13.24
N GLU A 128 -27.32 -5.74 12.07
CA GLU A 128 -27.35 -6.98 11.30
C GLU A 128 -26.00 -7.23 10.60
N PRO A 129 -25.53 -8.49 10.50
CA PRO A 129 -24.30 -8.85 9.77
C PRO A 129 -24.20 -8.24 8.36
N ILE A 130 -25.32 -8.25 7.62
CA ILE A 130 -25.37 -7.71 6.26
C ILE A 130 -25.23 -6.18 6.25
N GLU A 131 -25.70 -5.49 7.29
CA GLU A 131 -25.54 -4.05 7.46
C GLU A 131 -24.08 -3.71 7.80
N LEU A 132 -23.44 -4.49 8.67
CA LEU A 132 -22.00 -4.35 8.96
C LEU A 132 -21.15 -4.48 7.68
N MET A 133 -21.44 -5.49 6.85
CA MET A 133 -20.74 -5.67 5.56
C MET A 133 -20.98 -4.50 4.59
N ARG A 134 -22.20 -3.96 4.53
CA ARG A 134 -22.52 -2.78 3.71
C ARG A 134 -21.79 -1.54 4.20
N ASN A 135 -21.76 -1.31 5.51
CA ASN A 135 -21.03 -0.18 6.11
C ASN A 135 -19.53 -0.29 5.82
N ALA A 136 -18.95 -1.49 5.85
CA ALA A 136 -17.55 -1.71 5.47
C ALA A 136 -17.30 -1.41 3.97
N ASP A 137 -18.23 -1.80 3.08
CA ASP A 137 -18.17 -1.48 1.65
C ASP A 137 -18.33 0.03 1.37
N GLU A 138 -19.14 0.73 2.16
CA GLU A 138 -19.30 2.18 2.08
C GLU A 138 -18.04 2.89 2.56
N LEU A 139 -17.51 2.51 3.72
CA LEU A 139 -16.28 3.08 4.26
C LEU A 139 -15.08 2.88 3.32
N GLY A 140 -14.94 1.71 2.70
CA GLY A 140 -13.89 1.49 1.70
C GLY A 140 -14.01 2.42 0.48
N ARG A 141 -15.24 2.71 0.02
CA ARG A 141 -15.49 3.66 -1.08
C ARG A 141 -15.23 5.10 -0.64
N GLU A 142 -15.64 5.47 0.56
CA GLU A 142 -15.39 6.78 1.15
C GLU A 142 -13.90 7.05 1.31
N CYS A 143 -13.09 6.08 1.73
CA CYS A 143 -11.65 6.24 1.84
C CYS A 143 -10.98 6.56 0.48
N ILE A 144 -11.43 5.90 -0.59
CA ILE A 144 -10.95 6.20 -1.95
C ILE A 144 -11.38 7.62 -2.35
N GLN A 145 -12.63 7.99 -2.06
CA GLN A 145 -13.17 9.32 -2.38
C GLN A 145 -12.43 10.44 -1.64
N ILE A 146 -12.20 10.28 -0.33
CA ILE A 146 -11.45 11.24 0.50
C ILE A 146 -10.03 11.44 -0.06
N ALA A 147 -9.34 10.37 -0.43
CA ALA A 147 -8.01 10.46 -1.04
C ALA A 147 -8.07 11.16 -2.42
N ALA A 148 -9.10 10.89 -3.21
CA ALA A 148 -9.29 11.52 -4.51
C ALA A 148 -9.51 13.04 -4.38
N ASP A 149 -10.37 13.44 -3.43
CA ASP A 149 -10.68 14.84 -3.15
C ASP A 149 -9.47 15.60 -2.58
N ALA A 150 -8.71 14.98 -1.67
CA ALA A 150 -7.50 15.57 -1.08
C ALA A 150 -6.45 15.94 -2.14
N TRP A 151 -6.36 15.16 -3.22
CA TRP A 151 -5.40 15.38 -4.30
C TRP A 151 -6.00 16.02 -5.56
N GLY A 152 -7.31 16.30 -5.58
CA GLY A 152 -8.01 16.82 -6.77
C GLY A 152 -7.93 15.88 -7.98
N VAL A 153 -8.02 14.57 -7.75
CA VAL A 153 -7.94 13.52 -8.77
C VAL A 153 -9.22 12.68 -8.83
N SER A 154 -9.33 11.80 -9.84
CA SER A 154 -10.44 10.83 -9.86
C SER A 154 -10.19 9.67 -8.89
N THR A 155 -11.26 9.03 -8.42
CA THR A 155 -11.18 7.77 -7.66
C THR A 155 -10.40 6.69 -8.44
N GLU A 156 -10.59 6.62 -9.76
CA GLU A 156 -9.82 5.73 -10.65
C GLU A 156 -8.30 6.01 -10.57
N THR A 157 -7.89 7.27 -10.38
CA THR A 157 -6.47 7.61 -10.20
C THR A 157 -5.91 7.02 -8.91
N ILE A 158 -6.69 7.04 -7.83
CA ILE A 158 -6.32 6.42 -6.54
C ILE A 158 -6.28 4.89 -6.67
N GLU A 159 -7.24 4.27 -7.34
CA GLU A 159 -7.23 2.82 -7.58
C GLU A 159 -6.03 2.38 -8.44
N ASN A 160 -5.69 3.17 -9.46
CA ASN A 160 -4.48 2.97 -10.26
C ASN A 160 -3.21 3.07 -9.39
N LEU A 161 -3.15 4.04 -8.48
CA LEU A 161 -2.05 4.20 -7.54
C LEU A 161 -1.90 3.00 -6.60
N ILE A 162 -3.01 2.47 -6.08
CA ILE A 162 -3.01 1.26 -5.23
C ILE A 162 -2.52 0.04 -6.01
N ARG A 163 -2.97 -0.12 -7.26
CA ARG A 163 -2.50 -1.21 -8.14
C ARG A 163 -1.00 -1.12 -8.40
N GLU A 164 -0.49 0.10 -8.64
CA GLU A 164 0.94 0.34 -8.80
C GLU A 164 1.72 -0.03 -7.52
N ALA A 165 1.23 0.36 -6.35
CA ALA A 165 1.84 0.01 -5.07
C ALA A 165 1.99 -1.51 -4.92
N LYS A 166 0.92 -2.26 -5.19
CA LYS A 166 0.92 -3.72 -5.17
C LYS A 166 1.97 -4.30 -6.11
N THR A 167 2.07 -3.80 -7.35
CA THR A 167 3.08 -4.25 -8.31
C THR A 167 4.50 -4.02 -7.80
N ARG A 168 4.77 -2.83 -7.24
CA ARG A 168 6.10 -2.49 -6.70
C ARG A 168 6.46 -3.36 -5.51
N LEU A 169 5.52 -3.59 -4.60
CA LEU A 169 5.73 -4.44 -3.43
C LEU A 169 5.90 -5.91 -3.80
N ALA A 170 5.17 -6.37 -4.81
CA ALA A 170 5.35 -7.71 -5.37
C ALA A 170 6.79 -7.93 -5.90
N ALA A 171 7.43 -6.85 -6.39
CA ALA A 171 8.80 -6.87 -6.88
C ALA A 171 9.87 -6.63 -5.81
N TRP A 172 9.50 -6.24 -4.58
CA TRP A 172 10.46 -6.01 -3.50
C TRP A 172 11.26 -7.26 -3.14
N PRO A 173 12.58 -7.17 -2.85
CA PRO A 173 13.43 -5.97 -2.81
C PRO A 173 14.05 -5.58 -4.17
N THR A 174 13.66 -6.23 -5.26
CA THR A 174 14.22 -6.00 -6.61
C THR A 174 13.64 -4.74 -7.28
N VAL A 175 12.97 -3.88 -6.49
CA VAL A 175 12.26 -2.68 -6.96
C VAL A 175 13.14 -1.77 -7.76
#